data_AF-A0A1Y4JEJ1-F1
#
_entry.id   AF-A0A1Y4JEJ1-F1
#
_cell.length_a   1.000
_cell.length_b   1.000
_cell.length_c   1.000
_cell.angle_alpha   90.00
_cell.angle_beta   90.00
_cell.angle_gamma   90.00
#
_symmetry.space_group_name_H-M   'P 1'
#
loop_
_entity.id
_entity.type
_entity.pdbx_description
1 polymer ?
#
loop_
_entity_poly.entity_id
_entity_poly.type
_entity_poly.pdbx_seq_one_letter_code
_entity_poly.pdbx_strand_id
1 'polypeptide(L)' 'MKTITTAPSAPAMPVAWPIPYNPSRPVKRRFPDTADEPRTIGYYLEPLRDIASRPDRAELLKLFMQETIE' A
#
# COMPACT_ATOMS: atom_id res chain seq x y z
N MET A 1 12.47 21.64 41.64
CA MET A 1 12.08 21.11 40.31
C MET A 1 10.63 20.67 40.40
N LYS A 2 9.74 21.13 39.52
CA LYS A 2 8.32 20.72 39.51
C LYS A 2 8.09 19.78 38.33
N THR A 3 7.53 18.61 38.59
CA THR A 3 7.15 17.65 37.54
C THR A 3 5.78 18.05 37.01
N ILE A 4 5.70 18.40 35.73
CA ILE A 4 4.44 18.65 35.03
C ILE A 4 4.07 17.35 34.31
N THR A 5 3.04 16.67 34.78
CA THR A 5 2.47 15.50 34.12
C THR A 5 1.47 15.96 33.07
N THR A 6 1.90 15.98 31.82
CA THR A 6 1.01 16.22 30.67
C THR A 6 0.29 14.92 30.35
N ALA A 7 -1.00 14.83 30.67
CA ALA A 7 -1.82 13.71 30.20
C ALA A 7 -1.96 13.81 28.68
N PRO A 8 -1.60 12.78 27.89
CA PRO A 8 -1.84 12.82 26.46
C PRO A 8 -3.35 12.86 26.23
N SER A 9 -3.81 13.87 25.49
CA SER A 9 -5.19 13.92 25.01
C SER A 9 -5.44 12.65 24.19
N ALA A 10 -6.30 11.76 24.68
CA ALA A 10 -6.69 10.57 23.95
C ALA A 10 -7.26 11.00 22.57
N PRO A 11 -6.95 10.30 21.47
CA PRO A 11 -7.51 10.64 20.18
C PRO A 11 -9.04 10.61 20.29
N ALA A 12 -9.67 11.73 19.98
CA ALA A 12 -11.11 11.90 20.02
C ALA A 12 -11.75 11.04 18.92
N MET A 13 -11.99 9.76 19.22
CA MET A 13 -12.55 8.74 18.33
C MET A 13 -11.72 8.51 17.04
N PRO A 14 -11.52 7.25 16.60
CA PRO A 14 -11.16 7.04 15.21
C PRO A 14 -12.29 7.62 14.36
N VAL A 15 -11.94 8.46 13.37
CA VAL A 15 -12.86 8.92 12.32
C VAL A 15 -13.67 7.71 11.86
N ALA A 16 -14.98 7.74 12.12
CA ALA A 16 -15.89 6.70 11.69
C ALA A 16 -15.91 6.74 10.17
N TRP A 17 -15.12 5.87 9.54
CA TRP A 17 -15.23 5.59 8.11
C TRP A 17 -16.71 5.30 7.80
N PRO A 18 -17.27 5.85 6.71
CA PRO A 18 -18.65 5.56 6.36
C PRO A 18 -18.82 4.04 6.28
N ILE A 19 -19.64 3.49 7.17
CA ILE A 19 -19.96 2.08 7.20
C ILE A 19 -20.62 1.79 5.85
N PRO A 20 -20.03 0.93 5.00
CA PRO A 20 -20.62 0.68 3.70
C PRO A 20 -22.02 0.10 3.92
N TYR A 21 -23.04 0.77 3.37
CA TYR A 21 -24.46 0.37 3.48
C TYR A 21 -24.72 -1.06 3.00
N ASN A 22 -23.77 -1.66 2.28
CA ASN A 22 -23.66 -3.08 2.06
C ASN A 22 -22.25 -3.54 2.47
N PRO A 23 -22.08 -4.34 3.55
CA PRO A 23 -20.83 -5.05 3.74
C PRO A 23 -20.61 -5.88 2.49
N SER A 24 -19.50 -5.63 1.78
CA SER A 24 -19.10 -6.43 0.63
C SER A 24 -18.97 -7.87 1.12
N ARG A 25 -20.01 -8.68 0.86
CA ARG A 25 -19.93 -10.12 1.11
C ARG A 25 -18.69 -10.57 0.35
N PRO A 26 -17.77 -11.34 0.98
CA PRO A 26 -16.65 -11.87 0.24
C PRO A 26 -17.23 -12.57 -0.98
N VAL A 27 -16.89 -12.05 -2.16
CA VAL A 27 -17.26 -12.69 -3.43
C VAL A 27 -16.79 -14.13 -3.26
N LYS A 28 -17.72 -15.10 -3.37
CA LYS A 28 -17.36 -16.53 -3.36
C LYS A 28 -16.11 -16.66 -4.21
N ARG A 29 -15.01 -17.21 -3.65
CA ARG A 29 -13.76 -17.40 -4.38
C ARG A 29 -14.15 -17.93 -5.75
N ARG A 30 -13.90 -17.12 -6.80
CA ARG A 30 -14.03 -17.59 -8.17
C ARG A 30 -13.13 -18.81 -8.29
N PHE A 31 -13.51 -19.77 -9.13
CA PHE A 31 -12.83 -21.06 -9.26
C PHE A 31 -11.32 -20.91 -9.14
N PRO A 32 -10.64 -21.80 -8.37
CA PRO A 32 -9.21 -21.70 -8.17
C PRO A 32 -8.51 -21.58 -9.53
N ASP A 33 -7.59 -20.63 -9.65
CA ASP A 33 -6.83 -20.34 -10.89
C ASP A 33 -7.61 -19.63 -12.01
N THR A 34 -8.70 -18.92 -11.69
CA THR A 34 -9.29 -17.96 -12.63
C THR A 34 -8.38 -16.74 -12.76
N ALA A 35 -8.23 -16.18 -13.97
CA ALA A 35 -7.43 -14.97 -14.22
C ALA A 35 -7.80 -13.76 -13.33
N ASP A 36 -9.04 -13.72 -12.85
CA ASP A 36 -9.61 -12.71 -11.94
C ASP A 36 -9.45 -13.05 -10.45
N GLU A 37 -8.70 -14.11 -10.07
CA GLU A 37 -8.44 -14.38 -8.66
C GLU A 37 -7.53 -13.29 -8.06
N PRO A 38 -7.93 -12.65 -6.95
CA PRO A 38 -7.06 -11.69 -6.28
C PRO A 38 -5.78 -12.39 -5.80
N ARG A 39 -4.64 -12.00 -6.35
CA ARG A 39 -3.34 -12.56 -5.97
C ARG A 39 -2.76 -11.84 -4.76
N THR A 40 -1.84 -12.51 -4.07
CA THR A 40 -1.09 -11.88 -2.98
C THR A 40 -0.31 -10.68 -3.52
N ILE A 41 -0.11 -9.65 -2.69
CA ILE A 41 0.64 -8.45 -3.09
C ILE A 41 2.03 -8.81 -3.65
N GLY A 42 2.66 -9.86 -3.12
CA GLY A 42 3.96 -10.36 -3.58
C GLY A 42 3.97 -10.74 -5.07
N TYR A 43 2.89 -11.30 -5.61
CA TYR A 43 2.81 -11.66 -7.03
C TYR A 43 3.02 -10.45 -7.95
N TYR A 44 2.42 -9.31 -7.59
CA TYR A 44 2.54 -8.09 -8.39
C TYR A 44 3.88 -7.37 -8.18
N LEU A 45 4.52 -7.59 -7.04
CA LEU A 45 5.80 -6.98 -6.69
C LEU A 45 7.01 -7.79 -7.16
N GLU A 46 6.84 -9.09 -7.42
CA GLU A 46 7.91 -9.98 -7.87
C GLU A 46 8.66 -9.44 -9.11
N PRO A 47 8.00 -8.91 -10.17
CA PRO A 47 8.69 -8.34 -11.33
C PRO A 47 9.41 -7.01 -11.06
N LEU A 48 9.16 -6.39 -9.90
CA LEU A 48 9.83 -5.17 -9.46
C LEU A 48 11.10 -5.48 -8.67
N ARG A 49 11.32 -6.75 -8.29
CA ARG A 49 12.57 -7.17 -7.66
C ARG A 49 13.72 -6.94 -8.63
N ASP A 50 14.78 -6.29 -8.14
CA ASP A 50 15.96 -5.95 -8.91
C ASP A 50 15.65 -5.18 -10.21
N ILE A 51 14.55 -4.40 -10.23
CA ILE A 51 14.10 -3.67 -11.43
C ILE A 51 15.16 -2.70 -11.98
N ALA A 52 16.01 -2.16 -11.10
CA ALA A 52 17.13 -1.28 -11.46
C ALA A 52 18.31 -2.01 -12.11
N SER A 53 18.39 -3.35 -12.03
CA SER A 53 19.41 -4.13 -12.74
C SER A 53 19.20 -4.11 -14.27
N ARG A 54 17.99 -3.74 -14.71
CA ARG A 54 17.63 -3.66 -16.11
C ARG A 54 17.84 -2.23 -16.62
N PRO A 55 18.71 -2.01 -17.63
CA PRO A 55 19.10 -0.66 -18.05
C PRO A 55 17.92 0.13 -18.64
N ASP A 56 17.03 -0.54 -19.39
CA ASP A 56 15.78 0.02 -19.94
C ASP A 56 14.87 0.59 -18.84
N ARG A 57 14.80 -0.08 -17.70
CA ARG A 57 13.95 0.33 -16.57
C ARG A 57 14.64 1.30 -15.63
N ALA A 58 15.97 1.24 -15.50
CA ALA A 58 16.74 2.11 -14.62
C ALA A 58 16.62 3.59 -15.02
N GLU A 59 16.70 3.91 -16.31
CA GLU A 59 16.51 5.28 -16.80
C GLU A 59 15.09 5.80 -16.52
N LEU A 60 14.09 4.96 -16.76
CA LEU A 60 12.69 5.30 -16.51
C LEU A 60 12.42 5.52 -15.01
N LEU A 61 13.04 4.72 -14.13
CA LEU A 61 12.96 4.90 -12.68
C LEU A 61 13.59 6.22 -12.22
N LYS A 62 14.75 6.60 -12.76
CA LYS A 62 15.39 7.90 -12.48
C LYS A 62 14.49 9.06 -12.89
N LEU A 63 13.89 8.98 -14.09
CA LEU A 63 12.93 9.96 -14.58
C LEU A 63 11.68 10.04 -13.68
N PHE A 64 11.15 8.89 -13.27
CA PHE A 64 9.98 8.83 -12.37
C PHE A 64 10.26 9.43 -11.00
N MET A 65 11.43 9.15 -10.43
CA MET A 65 11.83 9.67 -9.12
C MET A 65 12.24 11.14 -9.16
N GLN A 66 12.27 11.77 -10.34
CA GLN A 66 12.79 13.13 -10.52
C GLN A 66 14.20 13.27 -9.93
N GLU A 67 14.98 12.19 -9.92
CA GLU A 67 16.42 12.25 -9.64
C GLU A 67 17.05 12.94 -10.86
N THR A 68 16.99 14.26 -10.83
CA THR A 68 17.60 15.14 -11.81
C THR A 68 19.09 14.83 -11.84
N ILE A 69 19.56 14.51 -13.05
CA ILE A 69 20.97 14.43 -13.41
C ILE A 69 21.53 15.85 -13.21
N GLU A 70 22.20 16.09 -12.08
CA GLU A 70 23.16 17.20 -11.92
C GLU A 70 24.51 16.82 -12.56
#